data_AF-A0A850AT74-F1
#
_entry.id   AF-A0A850AT74-F1
#
_cell.length_a   1.000
_cell.length_b   1.000
_cell.length_c   1.000
_cell.angle_alpha   90.00
_cell.angle_beta   90.00
_cell.angle_gamma   90.00
#
_symmetry.space_group_name_H-M   'P 1'
#
loop_
_entity.id
_entity.type
_entity.pdbx_description
1 polymer ?
#
loop_
_entity_poly.entity_id
_entity_poly.type
_entity_poly.pdbx_seq_one_letter_code
_entity_poly.pdbx_strand_id
1 'polypeptide(L)'
;MRTLLKGSLALLTVFCLATLSVQSLAGDTYNRVTKTLYAGQKTPVGTLTVEQYKSGGKKMLRVTYDTSSSGWVMNTTHLYVGTSAPSKSAPGRFPYKHEGLDKVTVDVYEIPIGCKPLYIAAHADVCEDTAGSGGCVPDYAAAAAALPGGLTDLNVEWAGYISSYFTSHTTFGTFLSWCLDYNGPIGNEVTYGTAYVFSLLPDGSPNPAAAALLGSQAAALSGSPINYLNYLINQPYVIDCGNGGPYSVVDIQVAIWHITNGLAISSFGANVANVTAILDDVIANGASFVPTCDDLALVVGDPQTPDPGGNYQHNQHFGFAVPVTGEVVQGDCETAWAKGTCQFRTGWGSYFKYCVK
;
A
#
# COMPACT_ATOMS: atom_id res chain seq x y z
N MET A 1 36.18 -35.01 -53.07
CA MET A 1 36.20 -34.44 -51.71
C MET A 1 34.83 -33.78 -51.49
N ARG A 2 33.78 -34.54 -51.13
CA ARG A 2 33.26 -34.80 -49.77
C ARG A 2 32.97 -33.54 -48.93
N THR A 3 31.69 -33.11 -48.94
CA THR A 3 30.83 -32.66 -47.80
C THR A 3 29.48 -32.25 -48.40
N LEU A 4 28.29 -32.89 -48.25
CA LEU A 4 27.50 -33.46 -47.15
C LEU A 4 26.98 -32.47 -46.09
N LEU A 5 25.63 -32.32 -46.10
CA LEU A 5 24.69 -31.97 -45.01
C LEU A 5 24.66 -30.49 -44.55
N LYS A 6 23.52 -29.85 -44.23
CA LYS A 6 22.24 -30.33 -43.64
C LYS A 6 21.08 -29.40 -43.99
N GLY A 7 19.93 -30.00 -44.30
CA GLY A 7 18.64 -29.33 -44.28
C GLY A 7 18.10 -29.22 -42.85
N SER A 8 17.44 -28.10 -42.55
CA SER A 8 16.79 -27.85 -41.27
C SER A 8 15.39 -28.47 -41.27
N LEU A 9 15.23 -29.51 -40.47
CA LEU A 9 13.96 -30.18 -40.19
C LEU A 9 13.23 -29.37 -39.09
N ALA A 10 12.09 -28.80 -39.42
CA ALA A 10 11.23 -28.12 -38.46
C ALA A 10 10.59 -29.17 -37.51
N LEU A 11 10.97 -29.12 -36.24
CA LEU A 11 10.41 -29.96 -35.18
C LEU A 11 9.09 -29.34 -34.70
N LEU A 12 7.98 -29.77 -35.30
CA LEU A 12 6.63 -29.43 -34.86
C LEU A 12 6.35 -30.17 -33.55
N THR A 13 6.45 -29.47 -32.43
CA THR A 13 6.17 -30.02 -31.11
C THR A 13 4.66 -30.00 -30.89
N VAL A 14 4.00 -31.14 -31.10
CA VAL A 14 2.58 -31.32 -30.77
C VAL A 14 2.46 -31.41 -29.25
N PHE A 15 2.07 -30.31 -28.61
CA PHE A 15 1.64 -30.31 -27.22
C PHE A 15 0.31 -31.07 -27.13
N CYS A 16 0.38 -32.35 -26.76
CA CYS A 16 -0.78 -33.15 -26.43
C CYS A 16 -1.32 -32.65 -25.07
N LEU A 17 -2.28 -31.73 -25.14
CA LEU A 17 -3.01 -31.21 -23.98
C LEU A 17 -3.86 -32.36 -23.43
N ALA A 18 -3.30 -33.16 -22.52
CA ALA A 18 -4.05 -34.12 -21.74
C ALA A 18 -5.00 -33.33 -20.83
N THR A 19 -6.26 -33.22 -21.25
CA THR A 19 -7.35 -32.71 -20.41
C THR A 19 -7.53 -33.68 -19.24
N LEU A 20 -6.87 -33.40 -18.12
CA LEU A 20 -7.27 -33.97 -16.83
C LEU A 20 -8.69 -33.50 -16.57
N SER A 21 -9.66 -34.40 -16.81
CA SER A 21 -10.99 -34.24 -16.28
C SER A 21 -10.87 -34.29 -14.76
N VAL A 22 -10.93 -33.12 -14.13
CA VAL A 22 -11.17 -33.03 -12.69
C VAL A 22 -12.57 -33.60 -12.50
N GLN A 23 -12.64 -34.89 -12.16
CA GLN A 23 -13.87 -35.47 -11.67
C GLN A 23 -14.17 -34.74 -10.37
N SER A 24 -15.08 -33.78 -10.46
CA SER A 24 -15.81 -33.25 -9.32
C SER A 24 -16.46 -34.44 -8.66
N LEU A 25 -15.79 -34.99 -7.64
CA LEU A 25 -16.45 -35.80 -6.63
C LEU A 25 -17.55 -34.87 -6.11
N ALA A 26 -18.80 -35.18 -6.46
CA ALA A 26 -19.97 -34.53 -5.92
C ALA A 26 -19.88 -34.66 -4.40
N GLY A 27 -19.26 -33.66 -3.79
CA GLY A 27 -18.91 -33.67 -2.38
C GLY A 27 -20.20 -33.75 -1.59
N ASP A 28 -20.22 -34.65 -0.61
CA ASP A 28 -21.20 -34.65 0.47
C ASP A 28 -21.54 -33.18 0.79
N THR A 29 -22.80 -32.77 0.57
CA THR A 29 -23.22 -31.38 0.80
C THR A 29 -23.26 -31.15 2.30
N TYR A 30 -22.10 -30.80 2.86
CA TYR A 30 -21.94 -30.51 4.27
C TYR A 30 -22.70 -29.23 4.63
N ASN A 31 -23.25 -29.20 5.84
CA ASN A 31 -23.85 -27.97 6.36
C ASN A 31 -22.77 -26.91 6.54
N ARG A 32 -22.82 -25.86 5.72
CA ARG A 32 -22.01 -24.66 5.88
C ARG A 32 -22.88 -23.52 6.39
N VAL A 33 -22.43 -22.86 7.45
CA VAL A 33 -23.08 -21.67 8.02
C VAL A 33 -22.04 -20.58 8.16
N THR A 34 -22.34 -19.38 7.66
CA THR A 34 -21.49 -18.20 7.82
C THR A 34 -22.20 -17.16 8.67
N LYS A 35 -21.49 -16.57 9.63
CA LYS A 35 -21.94 -15.49 10.50
C LYS A 35 -20.98 -14.31 10.39
N THR A 36 -21.49 -13.09 10.49
CA THR A 36 -20.64 -11.89 10.59
C THR A 36 -20.01 -11.82 11.98
N LEU A 37 -18.72 -11.46 12.06
CA LEU A 37 -18.04 -11.04 13.28
C LEU A 37 -18.26 -9.54 13.48
N TYR A 38 -18.73 -9.14 14.66
CA TYR A 38 -18.91 -7.73 15.01
C TYR A 38 -17.97 -7.34 16.15
N ALA A 39 -17.09 -6.36 15.91
CA ALA A 39 -16.32 -5.66 16.92
C ALA A 39 -17.15 -4.52 17.54
N GLY A 40 -16.95 -4.23 18.83
CA GLY A 40 -17.65 -3.13 19.50
C GLY A 40 -19.18 -3.17 19.33
N GLN A 41 -19.76 -4.37 19.24
CA GLN A 41 -21.19 -4.67 18.96
C GLN A 41 -21.72 -4.33 17.56
N LYS A 42 -21.12 -3.38 16.84
CA LYS A 42 -21.72 -2.77 15.64
C LYS A 42 -20.84 -2.79 14.40
N THR A 43 -19.53 -2.91 14.54
CA THR A 43 -18.59 -2.83 13.44
C THR A 43 -18.37 -4.22 12.84
N PRO A 44 -18.79 -4.51 11.60
CA PRO A 44 -18.49 -5.78 10.97
C PRO A 44 -16.99 -5.86 10.64
N VAL A 45 -16.30 -6.84 11.21
CA VAL A 45 -14.84 -7.00 11.09
C VAL A 45 -14.44 -8.30 10.39
N GLY A 46 -15.40 -9.04 9.84
CA GLY A 46 -15.12 -10.30 9.16
C GLY A 46 -16.25 -11.31 9.26
N THR A 47 -15.90 -12.57 9.04
CA THR A 47 -16.85 -13.68 9.08
C THR A 47 -16.33 -14.85 9.91
N LEU A 48 -17.28 -15.60 10.44
CA LEU A 48 -17.09 -16.91 11.01
C LEU A 48 -17.79 -17.92 10.10
N THR A 49 -17.03 -18.82 9.48
CA THR A 49 -17.57 -19.95 8.71
C THR A 49 -17.48 -21.23 9.53
N VAL A 50 -18.59 -21.94 9.63
CA VAL A 50 -18.68 -23.25 10.27
C VAL A 50 -19.07 -24.28 9.22
N GLU A 51 -18.23 -25.28 9.00
CA GLU A 51 -18.45 -26.36 8.05
C GLU A 51 -18.18 -27.73 8.68
N GLN A 52 -18.99 -28.71 8.34
CA GLN A 52 -18.73 -30.10 8.70
C GLN A 52 -17.90 -30.75 7.60
N TYR A 53 -17.06 -31.72 7.95
CA TYR A 53 -16.40 -32.59 6.98
C TYR A 53 -16.11 -33.96 7.59
N LYS A 54 -15.60 -34.91 6.80
CA LYS A 54 -15.10 -36.20 7.29
C LYS A 54 -13.58 -36.26 7.13
N SER A 55 -12.89 -36.71 8.18
CA SER A 55 -11.47 -37.02 8.14
C SER A 55 -11.21 -38.32 8.90
N GLY A 56 -10.52 -39.27 8.26
CA GLY A 56 -10.25 -40.59 8.87
C GLY A 56 -11.50 -41.34 9.35
N GLY A 57 -12.63 -41.21 8.63
CA GLY A 57 -13.91 -41.82 9.00
C GLY A 57 -14.65 -41.14 10.16
N LYS A 58 -14.12 -40.06 10.73
CA LYS A 58 -14.75 -39.29 11.82
C LYS A 58 -15.41 -38.02 11.26
N LYS A 59 -16.54 -37.62 11.85
CA LYS A 59 -17.16 -36.31 11.59
C LYS A 59 -16.35 -35.24 12.31
N MET A 60 -15.97 -34.21 11.57
CA MET A 60 -15.20 -33.07 12.03
C MET A 60 -16.00 -31.80 11.79
N LEU A 61 -15.76 -30.79 12.62
CA LEU A 61 -16.23 -29.43 12.45
C LEU A 61 -15.01 -28.54 12.21
N ARG A 62 -14.99 -27.82 11.09
CA ARG A 62 -14.06 -26.72 10.87
C ARG A 62 -14.75 -25.40 11.18
N VAL A 63 -14.11 -24.57 11.99
CA VAL A 63 -14.56 -23.21 12.31
C VAL A 63 -13.46 -22.25 11.89
N THR A 64 -13.74 -21.43 10.89
CA THR A 64 -12.79 -20.46 10.32
C THR A 64 -13.23 -19.05 10.68
N TYR A 65 -12.37 -18.33 11.38
CA TYR A 65 -12.41 -16.87 11.51
C TYR A 65 -11.70 -16.26 10.31
N ASP A 66 -12.28 -15.24 9.70
CA ASP A 66 -11.72 -14.56 8.54
C ASP A 66 -12.02 -13.06 8.60
N THR A 67 -10.99 -12.26 8.84
CA THR A 67 -11.00 -10.79 8.88
C THR A 67 -10.24 -10.17 7.70
N SER A 68 -9.79 -10.98 6.74
CA SER A 68 -8.89 -10.58 5.64
C SER A 68 -9.42 -9.45 4.77
N SER A 69 -10.74 -9.32 4.64
CA SER A 69 -11.37 -8.29 3.81
C SER A 69 -11.73 -7.01 4.56
N SER A 70 -11.34 -6.86 5.82
CA SER A 70 -11.86 -5.80 6.70
C SER A 70 -10.82 -4.79 7.19
N GLY A 71 -9.52 -5.05 6.99
CA GLY A 71 -8.46 -4.26 7.62
C GLY A 71 -8.37 -4.46 9.14
N TRP A 72 -8.87 -5.60 9.66
CA TRP A 72 -8.72 -6.00 11.04
C TRP A 72 -7.88 -7.27 11.14
N VAL A 73 -7.10 -7.37 12.20
CA VAL A 73 -6.31 -8.56 12.55
C VAL A 73 -6.74 -9.11 13.90
N MET A 74 -6.47 -10.40 14.12
CA MET A 74 -6.78 -11.13 15.35
C MET A 74 -5.50 -11.43 16.13
N ASN A 75 -5.51 -11.13 17.42
CA ASN A 75 -4.43 -11.51 18.34
C ASN A 75 -4.78 -12.75 19.18
N THR A 76 -6.07 -12.96 19.40
CA THR A 76 -6.61 -14.07 20.19
C THR A 76 -7.96 -14.48 19.63
N THR A 77 -8.25 -15.77 19.62
CA THR A 77 -9.58 -16.30 19.35
C THR A 77 -10.01 -17.25 20.45
N HIS A 78 -11.31 -17.25 20.77
CA HIS A 78 -11.94 -18.11 21.77
C HIS A 78 -13.18 -18.75 21.16
N LEU A 79 -13.30 -20.07 21.27
CA LEU A 79 -14.38 -20.83 20.66
C LEU A 79 -15.03 -21.79 21.66
N TYR A 80 -16.35 -21.68 21.81
CA TYR A 80 -17.18 -22.68 22.48
C TYR A 80 -17.89 -23.54 21.43
N VAL A 81 -17.76 -24.86 21.56
CA VAL A 81 -18.57 -25.85 20.82
C VAL A 81 -19.04 -26.92 21.81
N GLY A 82 -20.35 -27.05 21.99
CA GLY A 82 -20.92 -28.02 22.93
C GLY A 82 -22.35 -28.43 22.60
N THR A 83 -22.83 -29.53 23.19
CA THR A 83 -24.21 -30.03 22.99
C THR A 83 -25.25 -29.35 23.87
N SER A 84 -24.80 -28.48 24.78
CA SER A 84 -25.63 -27.63 25.63
C SER A 84 -25.30 -26.16 25.36
N ALA A 85 -26.27 -25.27 25.57
CA ALA A 85 -26.03 -23.84 25.49
C ALA A 85 -24.93 -23.42 26.49
N PRO A 86 -24.01 -22.52 26.11
CA PRO A 86 -22.96 -22.05 27.01
C PRO A 86 -23.56 -21.23 28.15
N SER A 87 -23.16 -21.51 29.39
CA SER A 87 -23.72 -20.87 30.59
C SER A 87 -23.05 -19.54 30.96
N LYS A 88 -21.89 -19.23 30.37
CA LYS A 88 -21.10 -18.02 30.65
C LYS A 88 -20.58 -17.42 29.35
N SER A 89 -20.48 -16.10 29.30
CA SER A 89 -19.94 -15.33 28.17
C SER A 89 -18.46 -15.00 28.28
N ALA A 90 -17.80 -15.32 29.41
CA ALA A 90 -16.39 -15.01 29.61
C ALA A 90 -15.52 -15.78 28.59
N PRO A 91 -14.93 -15.11 27.58
CA PRO A 91 -14.27 -15.79 26.46
C PRO A 91 -13.10 -16.68 26.89
N GLY A 92 -12.28 -16.21 27.84
CA GLY A 92 -11.16 -16.98 28.39
C GLY A 92 -11.55 -18.24 29.18
N ARG A 93 -12.84 -18.57 29.27
CA ARG A 93 -13.36 -19.83 29.84
C ARG A 93 -13.87 -20.80 28.78
N PHE A 94 -13.78 -20.45 27.50
CA PHE A 94 -14.16 -21.35 26.43
C PHE A 94 -13.14 -22.49 26.29
N PRO A 95 -13.58 -23.72 25.93
CA PRO A 95 -12.69 -24.89 25.89
C PRO A 95 -11.61 -24.83 24.81
N TYR A 96 -11.86 -24.09 23.72
CA TYR A 96 -10.93 -23.95 22.61
C TYR A 96 -10.48 -22.50 22.49
N LYS A 97 -9.18 -22.30 22.35
CA LYS A 97 -8.58 -20.97 22.21
C LYS A 97 -7.21 -21.03 21.53
N HIS A 98 -6.90 -19.99 20.77
CA HIS A 98 -5.56 -19.69 20.27
C HIS A 98 -5.21 -18.29 20.76
N GLU A 99 -4.06 -18.15 21.41
CA GLU A 99 -3.57 -16.91 22.02
C GLU A 99 -2.21 -16.57 21.41
N GLY A 100 -1.87 -15.29 21.33
CA GLY A 100 -0.59 -14.86 20.77
C GLY A 100 -0.48 -15.15 19.27
N LEU A 101 -1.57 -14.95 18.53
CA LEU A 101 -1.63 -15.21 17.09
C LEU A 101 -0.76 -14.25 16.25
N ASP A 102 -0.28 -13.15 16.83
CA ASP A 102 0.55 -12.14 16.16
C ASP A 102 -0.09 -11.59 14.87
N LYS A 103 -1.25 -10.94 15.04
CA LYS A 103 -1.96 -10.20 13.98
C LYS A 103 -2.33 -11.04 12.74
N VAL A 104 -2.92 -12.22 12.92
CA VAL A 104 -3.43 -13.00 11.77
C VAL A 104 -4.79 -12.52 11.29
N THR A 105 -5.06 -12.65 9.99
CA THR A 105 -6.39 -12.38 9.41
C THR A 105 -7.26 -13.62 9.26
N VAL A 106 -6.68 -14.82 9.43
CA VAL A 106 -7.40 -16.10 9.35
C VAL A 106 -6.96 -17.00 10.50
N ASP A 107 -7.92 -17.60 11.18
CA ASP A 107 -7.67 -18.60 12.21
C ASP A 107 -8.68 -19.75 12.13
N VAL A 108 -8.23 -20.98 12.37
CA VAL A 108 -9.00 -22.20 12.09
C VAL A 108 -8.96 -23.17 13.26
N TYR A 109 -10.14 -23.64 13.68
CA TYR A 109 -10.32 -24.75 14.60
C TYR A 109 -10.84 -25.99 13.89
N GLU A 110 -10.28 -27.15 14.18
CA GLU A 110 -10.77 -28.44 13.72
C GLU A 110 -11.14 -29.34 14.91
N ILE A 111 -12.43 -29.62 15.07
CA ILE A 111 -12.98 -30.26 16.28
C ILE A 111 -13.71 -31.55 15.89
N PRO A 112 -13.40 -32.71 16.51
CA PRO A 112 -14.19 -33.92 16.30
C PRO A 112 -15.58 -33.76 16.92
N ILE A 113 -16.62 -34.13 16.18
CA ILE A 113 -18.02 -33.96 16.61
C ILE A 113 -18.83 -35.25 16.52
N GLY A 114 -19.87 -35.34 17.36
CA GLY A 114 -20.90 -36.37 17.27
C GLY A 114 -22.07 -35.95 16.38
N CYS A 115 -23.14 -36.75 16.36
CA CYS A 115 -24.35 -36.49 15.56
C CYS A 115 -25.39 -35.57 16.24
N LYS A 116 -25.06 -34.98 17.40
CA LYS A 116 -25.99 -34.11 18.14
C LYS A 116 -25.90 -32.67 17.64
N PRO A 117 -26.99 -31.89 17.68
CA PRO A 117 -26.93 -30.45 17.44
C PRO A 117 -25.93 -29.78 18.40
N LEU A 118 -25.25 -28.75 17.91
CA LEU A 118 -24.21 -28.02 18.62
C LEU A 118 -24.66 -26.59 18.91
N TYR A 119 -24.14 -26.02 19.98
CA TYR A 119 -24.18 -24.59 20.30
C TYR A 119 -22.77 -24.04 20.12
N ILE A 120 -22.67 -22.96 19.33
CA ILE A 120 -21.40 -22.34 18.96
C ILE A 120 -21.40 -20.88 19.40
N ALA A 121 -20.37 -20.49 20.14
CA ALA A 121 -20.06 -19.10 20.46
C ALA A 121 -18.60 -18.83 20.07
N ALA A 122 -18.37 -17.75 19.32
CA ALA A 122 -17.08 -17.42 18.75
C ALA A 122 -16.75 -15.98 19.09
N HIS A 123 -15.54 -15.79 19.61
CA HIS A 123 -15.01 -14.52 20.07
C HIS A 123 -13.60 -14.33 19.52
N ALA A 124 -13.23 -13.10 19.20
CA ALA A 124 -11.87 -12.73 18.85
C ALA A 124 -11.48 -11.39 19.53
N ASP A 125 -10.23 -11.27 19.96
CA ASP A 125 -9.64 -9.97 20.23
C ASP A 125 -9.07 -9.46 18.90
N VAL A 126 -9.73 -8.44 18.36
CA VAL A 126 -9.39 -7.86 17.05
C VAL A 126 -8.79 -6.47 17.26
N CYS A 127 -7.89 -6.07 16.39
CA CYS A 127 -7.41 -4.70 16.34
C CYS A 127 -7.43 -4.25 14.88
N GLU A 128 -7.64 -2.96 14.66
CA GLU A 128 -7.49 -2.39 13.33
C GLU A 128 -6.04 -2.63 12.86
N ASP A 129 -5.91 -3.35 11.75
CA ASP A 129 -4.65 -3.50 11.04
C ASP A 129 -4.46 -2.28 10.19
N THR A 130 -4.00 -1.26 10.87
CA THR A 130 -3.65 0.05 10.33
C THR A 130 -2.61 -0.01 9.21
N ALA A 131 -1.86 -1.11 9.09
CA ALA A 131 -0.96 -1.34 7.96
C ALA A 131 -1.68 -1.51 6.61
N GLY A 132 -2.97 -1.88 6.60
CA GLY A 132 -3.78 -2.01 5.38
C GLY A 132 -4.74 -0.85 5.09
N SER A 133 -4.92 0.07 6.04
CA SER A 133 -5.89 1.17 5.97
C SER A 133 -5.30 2.56 6.22
N GLY A 134 -3.97 2.70 6.22
CA GLY A 134 -3.29 3.99 6.36
C GLY A 134 -3.15 4.50 7.80
N GLY A 135 -3.25 3.62 8.82
CA GLY A 135 -2.95 3.97 10.20
C GLY A 135 -1.48 3.72 10.59
N CYS A 136 -0.60 3.56 9.62
CA CYS A 136 0.78 3.89 9.88
C CYS A 136 0.87 5.41 10.05
N VAL A 137 1.46 5.87 11.14
CA VAL A 137 1.68 7.30 11.37
C VAL A 137 2.98 7.64 10.64
N PRO A 138 2.92 8.46 9.56
CA PRO A 138 4.12 8.86 8.83
C PRO A 138 5.13 9.51 9.76
N ASP A 139 6.37 9.03 9.73
CA ASP A 139 7.48 9.66 10.43
C ASP A 139 8.32 10.45 9.42
N TYR A 140 7.83 11.64 9.05
CA TYR A 140 8.54 12.54 8.15
C TYR A 140 9.86 13.03 8.75
N ALA A 141 9.98 13.05 10.09
CA ALA A 141 11.22 13.43 10.75
C ALA A 141 12.29 12.34 10.55
N ALA A 142 11.92 11.07 10.70
CA ALA A 142 12.80 9.94 10.38
C ALA A 142 13.13 9.89 8.89
N ALA A 143 12.13 10.07 8.01
CA ALA A 143 12.36 10.12 6.56
C ALA A 143 13.33 11.25 6.17
N ALA A 144 13.18 12.44 6.77
CA ALA A 144 14.09 13.57 6.56
C ALA A 144 15.48 13.31 7.16
N ALA A 145 15.57 12.67 8.34
CA ALA A 145 16.83 12.33 8.99
C ALA A 145 17.59 11.19 8.28
N ALA A 146 16.88 10.35 7.52
CA ALA A 146 17.47 9.33 6.67
C ALA A 146 18.09 9.90 5.39
N LEU A 147 17.77 11.15 5.03
CA LEU A 147 18.45 11.81 3.92
C LEU A 147 19.94 11.97 4.25
N PRO A 148 20.83 11.72 3.28
CA PRO A 148 22.25 11.94 3.50
C PRO A 148 22.49 13.40 3.89
N GLY A 149 23.51 13.67 4.70
CA GLY A 149 23.87 15.02 5.15
C GLY A 149 24.31 15.99 4.06
N GLY A 150 24.11 15.65 2.77
CA GLY A 150 24.35 16.46 1.58
C GLY A 150 24.47 15.61 0.30
N LEU A 151 24.20 16.20 -0.86
CA LEU A 151 24.51 15.60 -2.16
C LEU A 151 25.88 16.08 -2.60
N THR A 152 26.90 15.25 -2.46
CA THR A 152 28.22 15.65 -2.98
C THR A 152 28.40 15.32 -4.46
N ASP A 153 27.40 14.70 -5.10
CA ASP A 153 27.53 14.19 -6.47
C ASP A 153 26.14 13.94 -7.08
N LEU A 154 25.60 14.93 -7.79
CA LEU A 154 24.40 14.75 -8.61
C LEU A 154 24.85 14.48 -10.05
N ASN A 155 24.83 13.22 -10.48
CA ASN A 155 25.07 12.92 -11.89
C ASN A 155 23.76 13.08 -12.67
N VAL A 156 23.63 14.18 -13.41
CA VAL A 156 22.50 14.44 -14.32
C VAL A 156 22.83 13.83 -15.68
N GLU A 157 22.29 12.64 -15.94
CA GLU A 157 22.41 12.02 -17.27
C GLU A 157 21.55 12.80 -18.28
N TRP A 158 22.21 13.57 -19.13
CA TRP A 158 21.61 14.35 -20.22
C TRP A 158 20.72 13.49 -21.14
N ALA A 159 19.40 13.73 -21.14
CA ALA A 159 18.49 13.70 -22.33
C ALA A 159 16.99 13.67 -21.95
N GLY A 160 16.47 14.74 -21.32
CA GLY A 160 15.01 14.87 -21.11
C GLY A 160 14.44 14.04 -19.96
N TYR A 161 15.33 13.46 -19.15
CA TYR A 161 15.11 12.94 -17.80
C TYR A 161 16.23 13.51 -16.91
N ILE A 162 15.99 13.58 -15.61
CA ILE A 162 17.07 13.49 -14.64
C ILE A 162 16.84 12.17 -13.88
N SER A 163 17.58 11.11 -14.22
CA SER A 163 17.86 10.10 -13.21
C SER A 163 18.96 10.69 -12.34
N SER A 164 18.62 11.12 -11.14
CA SER A 164 19.62 11.60 -10.19
C SER A 164 20.26 10.37 -9.54
N TYR A 165 21.54 10.17 -9.79
CA TYR A 165 22.32 9.22 -9.03
C TYR A 165 22.99 9.97 -7.89
N PHE A 166 22.74 9.55 -6.65
CA PHE A 166 23.43 10.06 -5.48
C PHE A 166 24.54 9.07 -5.12
N THR A 167 25.81 9.46 -5.29
CA THR A 167 26.94 8.51 -5.15
C THR A 167 27.49 8.41 -3.71
N SER A 168 27.05 9.25 -2.78
CA SER A 168 27.64 9.34 -1.45
C SER A 168 26.93 8.46 -0.42
N HIS A 169 27.02 7.14 -0.58
CA HIS A 169 27.20 6.14 0.50
C HIS A 169 27.05 4.74 -0.11
N THR A 170 27.78 3.76 0.43
CA THR A 170 27.73 2.33 0.06
C THR A 170 26.37 1.65 0.24
N THR A 171 25.30 2.40 0.53
CA THR A 171 23.98 1.91 0.95
C THR A 171 22.78 2.69 0.39
N PHE A 172 22.97 3.78 -0.36
CA PHE A 172 21.84 4.55 -0.92
C PHE A 172 21.77 4.45 -2.45
N GLY A 173 20.57 4.18 -2.97
CA GLY A 173 20.31 3.79 -4.36
C GLY A 173 19.97 4.94 -5.32
N THR A 174 19.52 4.59 -6.53
CA THR A 174 19.02 5.52 -7.54
C THR A 174 17.62 6.01 -7.17
N PHE A 175 17.37 7.32 -7.28
CA PHE A 175 16.05 7.91 -7.04
C PHE A 175 15.47 8.53 -8.30
N LEU A 176 14.17 8.32 -8.50
CA LEU A 176 13.43 9.01 -9.54
C LEU A 176 13.35 10.51 -9.20
N SER A 177 13.74 11.35 -10.17
CA SER A 177 13.94 12.78 -9.94
C SER A 177 13.48 13.64 -11.10
N TRP A 178 13.25 14.92 -10.82
CA TRP A 178 12.67 15.88 -11.78
C TRP A 178 13.22 17.29 -11.60
N CYS A 179 13.24 18.06 -12.67
CA CYS A 179 13.45 19.49 -12.62
C CYS A 179 12.21 20.18 -12.06
N LEU A 180 12.36 21.01 -11.02
CA LEU A 180 11.24 21.74 -10.43
C LEU A 180 11.15 23.20 -10.87
N ASP A 181 12.24 23.77 -11.37
CA ASP A 181 12.32 25.15 -11.83
C ASP A 181 12.71 25.25 -13.30
N TYR A 182 11.76 25.58 -14.17
CA TYR A 182 12.00 25.74 -15.59
C TYR A 182 13.10 26.76 -15.96
N ASN A 183 13.28 27.82 -15.17
CA ASN A 183 14.14 28.94 -15.56
C ASN A 183 15.62 28.75 -15.18
N GLY A 184 15.93 27.71 -14.41
CA GLY A 184 17.29 27.43 -13.97
C GLY A 184 18.07 26.60 -15.00
N PRO A 185 19.21 27.05 -15.55
CA PRO A 185 20.14 26.16 -16.23
C PRO A 185 20.51 24.93 -15.38
N ILE A 186 20.62 23.79 -16.08
CA ILE A 186 21.26 22.59 -15.57
C ILE A 186 22.76 22.74 -15.85
N GLY A 187 23.53 23.07 -14.82
CA GLY A 187 24.99 23.04 -14.90
C GLY A 187 25.52 21.61 -14.78
N ASN A 188 26.56 21.27 -15.55
CA ASN A 188 27.36 20.09 -15.24
C ASN A 188 28.22 20.37 -14.00
N GLU A 189 28.51 19.36 -13.17
CA GLU A 189 29.38 19.47 -11.98
C GLU A 189 28.87 20.41 -10.87
N VAL A 190 27.56 20.65 -10.80
CA VAL A 190 26.95 21.42 -9.70
C VAL A 190 26.94 20.57 -8.43
N THR A 191 27.65 21.03 -7.39
CA THR A 191 27.55 20.43 -6.05
C THR A 191 26.31 20.97 -5.36
N TYR A 192 25.23 20.21 -5.35
CA TYR A 192 24.07 20.58 -4.57
C TYR A 192 24.40 20.40 -3.08
N GLY A 193 24.76 21.49 -2.40
CA GLY A 193 25.09 21.48 -0.98
C GLY A 193 24.00 20.83 -0.10
N THR A 194 24.22 20.84 1.21
CA THR A 194 23.41 20.12 2.22
C THR A 194 21.97 20.62 2.42
N ALA A 195 21.41 21.42 1.50
CA ALA A 195 20.10 22.01 1.64
C ALA A 195 19.03 21.21 0.88
N TYR A 196 18.53 20.19 1.56
CA TYR A 196 17.25 19.62 1.22
C TYR A 196 16.17 20.30 2.02
N VAL A 197 15.06 20.55 1.37
CA VAL A 197 13.83 20.92 2.04
C VAL A 197 12.86 19.78 1.82
N PHE A 198 12.61 19.02 2.89
CA PHE A 198 11.57 18.01 2.89
C PHE A 198 10.23 18.70 2.59
N SER A 199 9.45 18.12 1.68
CA SER A 199 8.23 18.77 1.21
C SER A 199 7.19 18.95 2.31
N LEU A 200 7.23 18.12 3.36
CA LEU A 200 6.34 18.17 4.50
C LEU A 200 7.08 18.48 5.82
N LEU A 201 6.36 19.05 6.78
CA LEU A 201 6.78 19.17 8.17
C LEU A 201 6.43 17.88 8.94
N PRO A 202 6.93 17.69 10.18
CA PRO A 202 6.62 16.50 10.98
C PRO A 202 5.12 16.26 11.24
N ASP A 203 4.30 17.30 11.15
CA ASP A 203 2.84 17.21 11.27
C ASP A 203 2.13 16.89 9.94
N GLY A 204 2.88 16.65 8.86
CA GLY A 204 2.37 16.38 7.52
C GLY A 204 1.89 17.62 6.76
N SER A 205 2.02 18.82 7.34
CA SER A 205 1.69 20.05 6.62
C SER A 205 2.77 20.41 5.59
N PRO A 206 2.44 21.10 4.49
CA PRO A 206 3.43 21.51 3.49
C PRO A 206 4.49 22.42 4.10
N ASN A 207 5.76 22.12 3.83
CA ASN A 207 6.88 22.93 4.27
C ASN A 207 6.91 24.27 3.50
N PRO A 208 6.72 25.43 4.16
CA PRO A 208 6.70 26.72 3.48
C PRO A 208 8.01 27.05 2.77
N ALA A 209 9.14 26.55 3.26
CA ALA A 209 10.43 26.74 2.60
C ALA A 209 10.48 25.97 1.27
N ALA A 210 9.96 24.74 1.22
CA ALA A 210 9.89 23.98 -0.02
C ALA A 210 8.95 24.66 -1.01
N ALA A 211 7.79 25.12 -0.53
CA ALA A 211 6.82 25.86 -1.35
C ALA A 211 7.40 27.18 -1.88
N ALA A 212 8.25 27.88 -1.12
CA ALA A 212 8.88 29.13 -1.56
C ALA A 212 9.94 28.94 -2.65
N LEU A 213 10.56 27.76 -2.72
CA LEU A 213 11.48 27.39 -3.80
C LEU A 213 10.74 27.09 -5.12
N LEU A 214 9.45 26.71 -5.03
CA LEU A 214 8.58 26.53 -6.18
C LEU A 214 7.96 27.90 -6.53
N GLY A 215 8.14 28.35 -7.77
CA GLY A 215 7.81 29.72 -8.18
C GLY A 215 6.36 30.17 -7.88
N SER A 216 6.12 31.48 -7.99
CA SER A 216 4.85 32.13 -7.61
C SER A 216 3.61 31.72 -8.42
N GLN A 217 3.75 30.89 -9.46
CA GLN A 217 2.64 30.40 -10.30
C GLN A 217 1.78 29.35 -9.58
N ALA A 218 2.24 28.84 -8.44
CA ALA A 218 1.43 28.20 -7.41
C ALA A 218 0.07 28.89 -7.17
N ALA A 219 0.02 30.22 -7.32
CA ALA A 219 -1.17 31.03 -7.06
C ALA A 219 -2.40 30.71 -7.93
N ALA A 220 -2.25 29.98 -9.04
CA ALA A 220 -3.38 29.56 -9.88
C ALA A 220 -4.07 28.28 -9.40
N LEU A 221 -3.41 27.50 -8.54
CA LEU A 221 -3.97 26.28 -7.96
C LEU A 221 -4.62 26.59 -6.61
N SER A 222 -5.67 25.85 -6.25
CA SER A 222 -6.41 26.07 -4.99
C SER A 222 -5.69 25.54 -3.74
N GLY A 223 -4.50 24.96 -3.90
CA GLY A 223 -3.72 24.33 -2.82
C GLY A 223 -2.22 24.53 -2.98
N SER A 224 -1.44 23.91 -2.08
CA SER A 224 0.03 23.97 -2.14
C SER A 224 0.56 23.14 -3.32
N PRO A 225 1.45 23.69 -4.18
CA PRO A 225 2.13 22.94 -5.25
C PRO A 225 2.78 21.66 -4.76
N ILE A 226 3.25 21.66 -3.50
CA ILE A 226 3.84 20.49 -2.86
C ILE A 226 2.86 19.32 -2.78
N ASN A 227 1.59 19.56 -2.43
CA ASN A 227 0.61 18.48 -2.33
C ASN A 227 0.31 17.88 -3.71
N TYR A 228 0.19 18.75 -4.72
CA TYR A 228 0.01 18.31 -6.11
C TYR A 228 1.20 17.50 -6.62
N LEU A 229 2.44 17.90 -6.32
CA LEU A 229 3.63 17.15 -6.68
C LEU A 229 3.73 15.83 -5.91
N ASN A 230 3.44 15.83 -4.61
CA ASN A 230 3.38 14.60 -3.80
C ASN A 230 2.33 13.64 -4.36
N TYR A 231 1.16 14.12 -4.78
CA TYR A 231 0.17 13.28 -5.45
C TYR A 231 0.71 12.73 -6.77
N LEU A 232 1.25 13.60 -7.63
CA LEU A 232 1.76 13.25 -8.95
C LEU A 232 2.82 12.13 -8.88
N ILE A 233 3.82 12.24 -7.99
CA ILE A 233 4.92 11.27 -7.90
C ILE A 233 4.46 9.89 -7.41
N ASN A 234 3.29 9.81 -6.77
CA ASN A 234 2.68 8.55 -6.31
C ASN A 234 1.77 7.92 -7.36
N GLN A 235 1.62 8.52 -8.55
CA GLN A 235 0.76 7.95 -9.57
C GLN A 235 1.44 6.80 -10.33
N PRO A 236 0.71 5.74 -10.67
CA PRO A 236 1.27 4.61 -11.42
C PRO A 236 1.94 5.03 -12.73
N TYR A 237 1.38 6.04 -13.42
CA TYR A 237 1.93 6.54 -14.67
C TYR A 237 3.23 7.34 -14.51
N VAL A 238 3.59 7.74 -13.28
CA VAL A 238 4.90 8.32 -12.96
C VAL A 238 5.86 7.25 -12.48
N ILE A 239 5.43 6.37 -11.58
CA ILE A 239 6.25 5.28 -11.04
C ILE A 239 6.70 4.32 -12.15
N ASP A 240 5.82 4.01 -13.10
CA ASP A 240 6.09 3.10 -14.22
C ASP A 240 6.55 3.81 -15.51
N CYS A 241 6.91 5.09 -15.44
CA CYS A 241 7.33 5.83 -16.62
C CYS A 241 8.56 5.16 -17.27
N GLY A 242 8.45 4.79 -18.54
CA GLY A 242 9.47 4.02 -19.27
C GLY A 242 9.15 2.54 -19.50
N ASN A 243 8.21 1.95 -18.75
CA ASN A 243 7.77 0.54 -18.93
C ASN A 243 6.56 0.40 -19.86
N GLY A 244 6.36 1.34 -20.79
CA GLY A 244 5.23 1.34 -21.72
C GLY A 244 3.94 1.98 -21.19
N GLY A 245 4.04 2.82 -20.15
CA GLY A 245 2.93 3.65 -19.66
C GLY A 245 2.37 4.60 -20.74
N PRO A 246 1.15 5.14 -20.55
CA PRO A 246 0.45 5.94 -21.55
C PRO A 246 1.06 7.34 -21.77
N TYR A 247 1.88 7.82 -20.83
CA TYR A 247 2.48 9.15 -20.87
C TYR A 247 3.98 9.05 -21.09
N SER A 248 4.50 9.94 -21.94
CA SER A 248 5.94 10.12 -22.06
C SER A 248 6.45 10.95 -20.89
N VAL A 249 7.76 10.91 -20.66
CA VAL A 249 8.33 11.74 -19.60
C VAL A 249 8.40 13.22 -19.92
N VAL A 250 8.36 13.57 -21.21
CA VAL A 250 8.23 14.96 -21.62
C VAL A 250 6.87 15.46 -21.17
N ASP A 251 5.82 14.63 -21.24
CA ASP A 251 4.50 14.97 -20.74
C ASP A 251 4.52 15.18 -19.21
N ILE A 252 5.16 14.28 -18.46
CA ILE A 252 5.27 14.37 -17.00
C ILE A 252 6.08 15.60 -16.58
N GLN A 253 7.23 15.85 -17.20
CA GLN A 253 8.11 16.98 -16.88
C GLN A 253 7.45 18.33 -17.21
N VAL A 254 6.70 18.42 -18.32
CA VAL A 254 5.93 19.63 -18.65
C VAL A 254 4.77 19.82 -17.67
N ALA A 255 4.12 18.75 -17.20
CA ALA A 255 3.12 18.85 -16.14
C ALA A 255 3.72 19.40 -14.83
N ILE A 256 4.90 18.91 -14.43
CA ILE A 256 5.63 19.42 -13.25
C ILE A 256 5.94 20.91 -13.41
N TRP A 257 6.53 21.34 -14.53
CA TRP A 257 6.82 22.75 -14.77
C TRP A 257 5.58 23.62 -14.94
N HIS A 258 4.45 23.05 -15.36
CA HIS A 258 3.17 23.75 -15.32
C HIS A 258 2.74 24.01 -13.88
N ILE A 259 2.82 23.00 -13.00
CA ILE A 259 2.48 23.12 -11.58
C ILE A 259 3.39 24.12 -10.86
N THR A 260 4.70 24.11 -11.14
CA THR A 260 5.69 24.92 -10.40
C THR A 260 5.93 26.30 -11.00
N ASN A 261 5.89 26.44 -12.33
CA ASN A 261 6.28 27.66 -13.04
C ASN A 261 5.20 28.19 -14.02
N GLY A 262 4.06 27.51 -14.16
CA GLY A 262 3.03 27.90 -15.13
C GLY A 262 3.48 27.78 -16.59
N LEU A 263 4.44 26.88 -16.88
CA LEU A 263 4.92 26.64 -18.25
C LEU A 263 3.75 26.25 -19.16
N ALA A 264 3.74 26.75 -20.41
CA ALA A 264 2.71 26.35 -21.37
C ALA A 264 2.79 24.84 -21.66
N ILE A 265 1.65 24.14 -21.58
CA ILE A 265 1.57 22.67 -21.74
C ILE A 265 1.93 22.15 -23.14
N SER A 266 2.10 23.03 -24.12
CA SER A 266 2.56 22.72 -25.48
C SER A 266 4.08 22.82 -25.67
N SER A 267 4.83 23.08 -24.59
CA SER A 267 6.29 23.25 -24.63
C SER A 267 7.02 21.92 -24.87
N PHE A 268 8.25 21.99 -25.38
CA PHE A 268 9.17 20.84 -25.54
C PHE A 268 8.64 19.65 -26.35
N GLY A 269 7.60 19.86 -27.16
CA GLY A 269 6.99 18.78 -27.95
C GLY A 269 6.14 17.82 -27.11
N ALA A 270 5.74 18.21 -25.90
CA ALA A 270 4.79 17.44 -25.10
C ALA A 270 3.47 17.26 -25.84
N ASN A 271 2.83 16.12 -25.63
CA ASN A 271 1.49 15.88 -26.11
C ASN A 271 0.50 16.61 -25.20
N VAL A 272 -0.09 17.69 -25.73
CA VAL A 272 -1.04 18.54 -25.00
C VAL A 272 -2.16 17.74 -24.34
N ALA A 273 -2.72 16.72 -25.01
CA ALA A 273 -3.81 15.92 -24.45
C ALA A 273 -3.34 15.07 -23.25
N ASN A 274 -2.11 14.54 -23.30
CA ASN A 274 -1.51 13.80 -22.21
C ASN A 274 -1.24 14.71 -21.00
N VAL A 275 -0.60 15.86 -21.23
CA VAL A 275 -0.32 16.83 -20.17
C VAL A 275 -1.61 17.31 -19.51
N THR A 276 -2.64 17.63 -20.31
CA THR A 276 -3.96 18.00 -19.79
C THR A 276 -4.55 16.87 -18.93
N ALA A 277 -4.50 15.61 -19.37
CA ALA A 277 -5.03 14.48 -18.60
C ALA A 277 -4.30 14.30 -17.26
N ILE A 278 -2.98 14.46 -17.24
CA ILE A 278 -2.17 14.44 -16.00
C ILE A 278 -2.60 15.58 -15.07
N LEU A 279 -2.70 16.80 -15.60
CA LEU A 279 -3.07 17.97 -14.80
C LEU A 279 -4.50 17.88 -14.26
N ASP A 280 -5.46 17.39 -15.05
CA ASP A 280 -6.84 17.21 -14.61
C ASP A 280 -6.93 16.23 -13.43
N ASP A 281 -6.20 15.12 -13.49
CA ASP A 281 -6.09 14.14 -12.39
C ASP A 281 -5.44 14.76 -11.14
N VAL A 282 -4.28 15.40 -11.31
CA VAL A 282 -3.56 16.05 -10.21
C VAL A 282 -4.39 17.15 -9.57
N ILE A 283 -5.08 17.99 -10.35
CA ILE A 283 -5.91 19.08 -9.82
C ILE A 283 -7.12 18.52 -9.05
N ALA A 284 -7.74 17.46 -9.56
CA ALA A 284 -8.91 16.84 -8.92
C ALA A 284 -8.57 16.20 -7.57
N ASN A 285 -7.38 15.62 -7.42
CA ASN A 285 -7.05 14.73 -6.30
C ASN A 285 -5.90 15.23 -5.41
N GLY A 286 -5.04 16.10 -5.93
CA GLY A 286 -3.76 16.43 -5.30
C GLY A 286 -3.80 17.57 -4.27
N ALA A 287 -4.86 18.39 -4.23
CA ALA A 287 -4.88 19.59 -3.39
C ALA A 287 -4.69 19.30 -1.88
N SER A 288 -5.23 18.18 -1.42
CA SER A 288 -5.17 17.71 -0.03
C SER A 288 -4.37 16.43 0.15
N PHE A 289 -3.60 16.01 -0.86
CA PHE A 289 -2.82 14.79 -0.77
C PHE A 289 -1.64 14.97 0.19
N VAL A 290 -1.52 14.04 1.14
CA VAL A 290 -0.46 13.97 2.14
C VAL A 290 0.05 12.51 2.12
N PRO A 291 1.31 12.28 1.71
CA PRO A 291 1.91 10.93 1.68
C PRO A 291 1.74 10.15 2.99
N THR A 292 1.29 8.90 2.91
CA THR A 292 1.24 7.94 4.01
C THR A 292 2.45 7.00 3.96
N CYS A 293 2.56 6.02 4.87
CA CYS A 293 3.78 5.18 5.00
C CYS A 293 4.07 4.19 3.86
N ASP A 294 3.22 4.14 2.84
CA ASP A 294 3.49 3.39 1.60
C ASP A 294 3.66 4.33 0.40
N ASP A 295 3.46 5.62 0.63
CA ASP A 295 3.63 6.65 -0.38
C ASP A 295 5.08 7.17 -0.39
N LEU A 296 5.38 7.87 -1.47
CA LEU A 296 6.58 8.65 -1.68
C LEU A 296 6.33 10.09 -1.22
N ALA A 297 7.29 10.66 -0.50
CA ALA A 297 7.35 12.10 -0.24
C ALA A 297 8.38 12.75 -1.16
N LEU A 298 8.03 13.93 -1.66
CA LEU A 298 8.94 14.78 -2.41
C LEU A 298 9.99 15.37 -1.45
N VAL A 299 11.24 15.39 -1.91
CA VAL A 299 12.33 16.15 -1.30
C VAL A 299 12.82 17.14 -2.35
N VAL A 300 12.86 18.42 -1.98
CA VAL A 300 13.34 19.48 -2.86
C VAL A 300 14.79 19.76 -2.53
N GLY A 301 15.67 19.61 -3.51
CA GLY A 301 17.07 20.01 -3.38
C GLY A 301 17.28 21.42 -3.88
N ASP A 302 17.92 22.24 -3.05
CA ASP A 302 18.25 23.63 -3.31
C ASP A 302 19.76 23.77 -3.62
N PRO A 303 20.15 24.24 -4.82
CA PRO A 303 21.54 24.47 -5.17
C PRO A 303 22.14 25.66 -4.39
N GLN A 304 22.59 25.41 -3.17
CA GLN A 304 23.18 26.44 -2.29
C GLN A 304 24.61 26.85 -2.64
N THR A 305 25.31 26.17 -3.56
CA THR A 305 26.64 26.64 -3.98
C THR A 305 26.51 27.67 -5.11
N PRO A 306 27.13 28.84 -4.97
CA PRO A 306 27.26 29.75 -6.10
C PRO A 306 28.02 29.03 -7.22
N ASP A 307 27.67 29.33 -8.47
CA ASP A 307 28.55 28.99 -9.56
C ASP A 307 29.96 29.61 -9.33
N PRO A 308 31.01 29.18 -10.04
CA PRO A 308 32.33 29.80 -9.95
C PRO A 308 32.34 31.33 -10.19
N GLY A 309 31.24 31.91 -10.66
CA GLY A 309 31.02 33.35 -10.86
C GLY A 309 30.29 34.07 -9.71
N GLY A 310 29.88 33.39 -8.64
CA GLY A 310 29.16 34.00 -7.53
C GLY A 310 27.65 34.19 -7.74
N ASN A 311 27.09 33.70 -8.85
CA ASN A 311 25.67 33.83 -9.15
C ASN A 311 24.88 32.64 -8.59
N TYR A 312 24.31 32.84 -7.39
CA TYR A 312 23.42 31.87 -6.74
C TYR A 312 22.09 31.62 -7.49
N GLN A 313 21.67 32.55 -8.34
CA GLN A 313 20.23 32.71 -8.67
C GLN A 313 19.70 31.89 -9.85
N HIS A 314 20.49 30.98 -10.42
CA HIS A 314 20.12 30.35 -11.69
C HIS A 314 20.25 28.83 -11.72
N ASN A 315 20.64 28.14 -10.65
CA ASN A 315 20.75 26.69 -10.74
C ASN A 315 19.39 26.01 -10.61
N GLN A 316 19.18 24.97 -11.43
CA GLN A 316 17.98 24.13 -11.44
C GLN A 316 17.70 23.51 -10.06
N HIS A 317 16.59 23.87 -9.43
CA HIS A 317 16.03 23.09 -8.30
C HIS A 317 15.58 21.72 -8.79
N PHE A 318 15.83 20.68 -8.02
CA PHE A 318 15.40 19.32 -8.35
C PHE A 318 14.53 18.75 -7.24
N GLY A 319 13.65 17.84 -7.63
CA GLY A 319 12.82 17.06 -6.74
C GLY A 319 13.18 15.60 -6.87
N PHE A 320 13.18 14.86 -5.76
CA PHE A 320 13.28 13.40 -5.79
C PHE A 320 12.32 12.79 -4.78
N ALA A 321 11.89 11.58 -5.08
CA ALA A 321 10.94 10.85 -4.25
C ALA A 321 11.66 10.02 -3.19
N VAL A 322 11.24 10.08 -1.93
CA VAL A 322 11.73 9.18 -0.87
C VAL A 322 10.57 8.42 -0.24
N PRO A 323 10.72 7.12 0.06
CA PRO A 323 9.69 6.37 0.78
C PRO A 323 9.44 7.01 2.14
N VAL A 324 8.17 7.22 2.46
CA VAL A 324 7.77 7.63 3.80
C VAL A 324 7.77 6.38 4.68
N THR A 325 8.59 6.36 5.71
CA THR A 325 8.52 5.31 6.73
C THR A 325 7.62 5.75 7.86
N GLY A 326 7.09 4.81 8.65
CA GLY A 326 6.45 5.14 9.90
C GLY A 326 6.27 3.93 10.80
N GLU A 327 5.76 4.18 12.00
CA GLU A 327 5.40 3.12 12.92
C GLU A 327 3.98 2.64 12.61
N VAL A 328 3.82 1.31 12.47
CA VAL A 328 2.49 0.69 12.45
C VAL A 328 1.91 0.84 13.85
N VAL A 329 1.13 1.89 14.06
CA VAL A 329 0.42 2.08 15.32
C VAL A 329 -0.74 1.09 15.32
N GLN A 330 -0.66 0.06 16.17
CA GLN A 330 -1.78 -0.84 16.38
C GLN A 330 -2.99 0.00 16.78
N GLY A 331 -4.04 -0.01 15.95
CA GLY A 331 -5.25 0.74 16.20
C GLY A 331 -5.99 0.24 17.44
N ASP A 332 -7.11 0.89 17.76
CA ASP A 332 -7.91 0.51 18.91
C ASP A 332 -8.31 -0.98 18.83
N CYS A 333 -7.91 -1.73 19.85
CA CYS A 333 -8.29 -3.12 19.96
C CYS A 333 -9.70 -3.24 20.55
N GLU A 334 -10.49 -4.10 19.95
CA GLU A 334 -11.87 -4.36 20.32
C GLU A 334 -12.11 -5.86 20.52
N THR A 335 -13.17 -6.16 21.27
CA THR A 335 -13.67 -7.54 21.33
C THR A 335 -14.67 -7.74 20.20
N ALA A 336 -14.54 -8.85 19.47
CA ALA A 336 -15.44 -9.23 18.39
C ALA A 336 -16.20 -10.51 18.70
N TRP A 337 -17.48 -10.56 18.33
CA TRP A 337 -18.34 -11.74 18.49
C TRP A 337 -19.04 -12.12 17.19
N ALA A 338 -19.15 -13.41 16.92
CA ALA A 338 -19.98 -13.88 15.82
C ALA A 338 -21.47 -13.64 16.11
N LYS A 339 -22.21 -13.16 15.11
CA LYS A 339 -23.65 -12.91 15.22
C LYS A 339 -24.42 -14.20 15.47
N GLY A 340 -24.90 -14.35 16.69
CA GLY A 340 -25.75 -15.44 17.14
C GLY A 340 -27.24 -15.13 17.03
N THR A 341 -28.06 -16.15 17.24
CA THR A 341 -29.53 -16.02 17.40
C THR A 341 -29.95 -15.90 18.87
N CYS A 342 -29.04 -16.17 19.80
CA CYS A 342 -29.27 -16.13 21.23
C CYS A 342 -28.17 -15.29 21.90
N GLN A 343 -28.55 -14.36 22.77
CA GLN A 343 -27.59 -13.58 23.56
C GLN A 343 -27.24 -14.30 24.87
N PHE A 344 -26.05 -14.04 25.38
CA PHE A 344 -25.71 -14.43 26.74
C PHE A 344 -26.50 -13.63 27.77
N ARG A 345 -26.62 -14.17 28.99
CA ARG A 345 -27.27 -13.45 30.10
C ARG A 345 -26.47 -12.21 30.55
N THR A 346 -25.15 -12.22 30.36
CA THR A 346 -24.24 -11.14 30.74
C THR A 346 -23.30 -10.82 29.58
N GLY A 347 -22.97 -9.55 29.40
CA GLY A 347 -22.19 -9.09 28.25
C GLY A 347 -23.02 -9.05 26.96
N TRP A 348 -22.41 -8.63 25.86
CA TRP A 348 -23.09 -8.44 24.58
C TRP A 348 -22.84 -9.57 23.57
N GLY A 349 -22.01 -10.54 23.93
CA GLY A 349 -21.74 -11.71 23.09
C GLY A 349 -23.02 -12.51 22.78
N SER A 350 -22.93 -13.36 21.76
CA SER A 350 -24.03 -14.22 21.36
C SER A 350 -23.54 -15.58 20.91
N TYR A 351 -24.48 -16.52 20.76
CA TYR A 351 -24.24 -17.88 20.29
C TYR A 351 -25.37 -18.31 19.36
N PHE A 352 -25.14 -19.37 18.58
CA PHE A 352 -26.14 -19.94 17.68
C PHE A 352 -26.13 -21.46 17.72
N LYS A 353 -27.24 -22.04 17.28
CA LYS A 353 -27.37 -23.49 17.13
C LYS A 353 -26.93 -23.91 15.73
N TYR A 354 -26.16 -25.00 15.65
CA TYR A 354 -25.72 -25.63 14.42
C TYR A 354 -26.23 -27.07 14.38
N CYS A 355 -26.92 -27.44 13.29
CA CYS A 355 -27.43 -28.78 13.10
C CYS A 355 -26.41 -29.63 12.35
N VAL A 356 -25.91 -30.69 12.98
CA VAL A 356 -25.01 -31.66 12.34
C VAL A 356 -25.83 -32.55 11.39
N LYS A 357 -25.32 -32.81 10.19
CA LYS A 357 -25.91 -33.77 9.23
C LYS A 357 -25.17 -35.11 9.27
#